data_AF-A0A355SGN9-F1
#
_entry.id   AF-A0A355SGN9-F1
#
_cell.length_a   1.000
_cell.length_b   1.000
_cell.length_c   1.000
_cell.angle_alpha   90.00
_cell.angle_beta   90.00
_cell.angle_gamma   90.00
#
_symmetry.space_group_name_H-M   'P 1'
#
loop_
_entity.id
_entity.type
_entity.pdbx_description
1 polymer ?
#
loop_
_entity_poly.entity_id
_entity_poly.type
_entity_poly.pdbx_seq_one_letter_code
_entity_poly.pdbx_strand_id
1 'polypeptide(L)' 'DAEKAPSGKKILQQLLENINIAREDNIPLCQDTGMAVVFLEIGQDVHITGGYLYEAVNQGVRLA' A
#
# COMPACT_ATOMS: atom_id res chain seq x y z
N ASP A 1 -8.96 -16.40 -19.71
CA ASP A 1 -9.74 -15.66 -20.71
C ASP A 1 -9.24 -14.23 -20.86
N ALA A 2 -9.35 -13.65 -22.06
CA ALA A 2 -8.94 -12.28 -22.33
C ALA A 2 -10.18 -11.36 -22.42
N GLU A 3 -10.04 -10.11 -21.98
CA GLU A 3 -11.07 -9.08 -22.13
C GLU A 3 -11.39 -8.88 -23.62
N LYS A 4 -12.68 -8.85 -23.97
CA LYS A 4 -13.16 -8.78 -25.35
C LYS A 4 -13.71 -7.40 -25.71
N ALA A 5 -14.26 -6.66 -24.74
CA ALA A 5 -14.83 -5.35 -24.95
C ALA A 5 -13.74 -4.31 -25.27
N PRO A 6 -13.88 -3.53 -26.37
CA PRO A 6 -12.90 -2.50 -26.72
C PRO A 6 -12.70 -1.45 -25.62
N SER A 7 -13.77 -1.05 -24.92
CA SER A 7 -13.71 -0.14 -23.78
C SER A 7 -12.94 -0.75 -22.60
N GLY A 8 -13.20 -2.02 -22.27
CA GLY A 8 -12.50 -2.74 -21.21
C GLY A 8 -10.99 -2.84 -21.48
N LYS A 9 -10.60 -3.19 -22.72
CA LYS A 9 -9.20 -3.20 -23.14
C LYS A 9 -8.53 -1.83 -22.98
N LYS A 10 -9.23 -0.75 -23.34
CA LYS A 10 -8.71 0.62 -23.19
C LYS A 10 -8.47 0.98 -21.73
N ILE A 11 -9.41 0.65 -20.84
CA ILE A 11 -9.28 0.90 -19.40
C ILE A 11 -8.09 0.12 -18.83
N LEU A 12 -7.96 -1.17 -19.16
CA LEU A 12 -6.83 -1.98 -18.73
C LEU A 12 -5.49 -1.41 -19.21
N GLN A 13 -5.43 -0.90 -20.45
CA GLN A 13 -4.23 -0.24 -20.97
C GLN A 13 -3.86 1.02 -20.16
N GLN A 14 -4.85 1.84 -19.78
CA GLN A 14 -4.62 3.02 -18.94
C GLN A 14 -4.14 2.65 -17.54
N LEU A 15 -4.68 1.58 -16.95
CA LEU A 15 -4.21 1.09 -15.65
C LEU A 15 -2.75 0.65 -15.72
N LEU A 16 -2.34 -0.03 -16.80
CA LEU A 16 -0.94 -0.44 -17.00
C LEU A 16 -0.01 0.76 -17.19
N GLU A 17 -0.45 1.78 -17.91
CA GLU A 17 0.30 3.03 -18.06
C GLU A 17 0.48 3.74 -16.72
N ASN A 18 -0.58 3.84 -15.91
CA ASN A 18 -0.51 4.40 -14.55
C ASN A 18 0.46 3.62 -13.66
N ILE A 19 0.48 2.28 -13.75
CA ILE A 19 1.43 1.43 -13.00
C ILE A 19 2.88 1.76 -13.38
N ASN A 20 3.16 1.97 -14.66
CA ASN A 20 4.51 2.31 -15.13
C ASN A 20 4.94 3.70 -14.64
N ILE A 21 4.07 4.69 -14.79
CA ILE A 21 4.33 6.07 -14.33
C ILE A 21 4.58 6.10 -12.82
N ALA A 22 3.69 5.45 -12.04
CA ALA A 22 3.84 5.39 -10.58
C ALA A 22 5.18 4.80 -10.14
N ARG A 23 5.65 3.78 -10.86
CA ARG A 23 6.95 3.13 -10.61
C ARG A 23 8.13 4.02 -11.02
N GLU A 24 8.07 4.67 -12.17
CA GLU A 24 9.17 5.49 -12.71
C GLU A 24 9.35 6.79 -11.94
N ASP A 25 8.25 7.45 -11.60
CA ASP A 25 8.24 8.72 -10.88
C ASP A 25 8.27 8.53 -9.36
N ASN A 26 8.19 7.28 -8.90
CA ASN A 26 8.14 6.89 -7.48
C ASN A 26 7.03 7.63 -6.71
N ILE A 27 5.82 7.60 -7.28
CA ILE A 27 4.61 8.22 -6.73
C ILE A 27 3.55 7.14 -6.43
N PRO A 28 2.56 7.43 -5.58
CA PRO A 28 1.44 6.51 -5.34
C PRO A 28 0.69 6.15 -6.63
N LEU A 29 0.29 4.88 -6.76
CA LEU A 29 -0.51 4.40 -7.90
C LEU A 29 -1.90 5.06 -7.96
N CYS A 30 -2.45 5.42 -6.82
CA CYS A 30 -3.76 6.04 -6.67
C CYS A 30 -3.66 7.30 -5.82
N GLN A 31 -4.57 8.25 -6.04
CA GLN A 31 -4.70 9.45 -5.22
C GLN A 31 -5.13 9.11 -3.78
N ASP A 32 -5.98 8.11 -3.61
CA ASP A 32 -6.36 7.58 -2.30
C ASP A 32 -5.42 6.42 -1.95
N THR A 33 -4.53 6.64 -0.97
CA THR A 33 -3.58 5.62 -0.49
C THR A 33 -4.20 4.70 0.57
N GLY A 34 -5.47 4.92 0.93
CA GLY A 34 -6.20 4.10 1.87
C GLY A 34 -5.77 4.28 3.33
N MET A 35 -6.10 3.28 4.14
CA MET A 35 -5.78 3.24 5.57
C MET A 35 -4.76 2.14 5.87
N ALA A 36 -3.68 2.48 6.58
CA ALA A 36 -2.73 1.48 7.05
C ALA A 36 -3.38 0.61 8.14
N VAL A 37 -3.50 -0.69 7.86
CA VAL A 37 -3.97 -1.69 8.83
C VAL A 37 -2.81 -2.62 9.16
N VAL A 38 -2.43 -2.66 10.44
CA VAL A 38 -1.29 -3.43 10.92
C VAL A 38 -1.80 -4.55 11.84
N PHE A 39 -1.61 -5.80 11.41
CA PHE A 39 -1.85 -6.98 12.23
C PHE A 39 -0.53 -7.43 12.85
N LEU A 40 -0.49 -7.52 14.18
CA LEU A 40 0.69 -7.92 14.93
C LEU A 40 0.43 -9.26 15.61
N GLU A 41 1.32 -10.22 15.39
CA GLU A 41 1.41 -11.43 16.19
C GLU A 41 2.55 -11.23 17.20
N ILE A 42 2.20 -11.23 18.48
CA ILE A 42 3.14 -10.98 19.57
C ILE A 42 3.22 -12.23 20.44
N GLY A 43 4.44 -12.72 20.65
CA GLY A 43 4.68 -13.88 21.50
C GLY A 43 4.30 -13.61 22.95
N GLN A 44 3.85 -14.65 23.65
CA GLN A 44 3.31 -14.55 25.02
C GLN A 44 4.27 -13.94 26.05
N ASP A 45 5.58 -14.01 25.84
CA ASP A 45 6.62 -13.52 26.75
C ASP A 45 7.45 -12.39 26.12
N VAL A 46 6.88 -11.66 25.16
CA VAL A 46 7.53 -10.47 24.59
C VAL A 46 7.26 -9.27 25.49
N HIS A 47 8.34 -8.65 25.96
CA HIS A 47 8.30 -7.43 26.76
C HIS A 47 8.77 -6.26 25.90
N ILE A 48 7.86 -5.33 25.60
CA ILE A 48 8.17 -4.12 24.85
C ILE A 48 8.59 -3.04 25.84
N THR A 49 9.81 -2.53 25.66
CA THR A 49 10.41 -1.52 26.54
C THR A 49 10.88 -0.31 25.74
N GLY A 50 11.06 0.84 26.41
CA GLY A 50 11.59 2.05 25.77
C GLY A 50 10.55 2.89 25.03
N GLY A 51 9.26 2.59 25.17
CA GLY A 51 8.16 3.36 24.59
C GLY A 51 6.88 2.53 24.41
N TYR A 52 5.88 3.11 23.73
CA TYR A 52 4.64 2.43 23.40
C TYR A 52 4.67 1.84 21.99
N LEU A 53 4.31 0.55 21.86
CA LEU A 53 4.23 -0.13 20.56
C LEU A 53 3.35 0.62 19.55
N TYR A 54 2.21 1.13 20.00
CA TYR A 54 1.27 1.85 19.14
C TYR A 54 1.89 3.12 18.54
N GLU A 55 2.66 3.87 19.32
CA GLU A 55 3.36 5.07 18.83
C GLU A 55 4.45 4.70 17.84
N ALA A 56 5.22 3.64 18.12
CA ALA A 56 6.25 3.15 17.22
C ALA A 56 5.67 2.72 15.86
N VAL A 57 4.55 1.99 15.86
CA VAL A 57 3.85 1.59 14.62
C VAL A 57 3.37 2.83 13.85
N ASN A 58 2.71 3.77 14.51
CA ASN A 58 2.22 4.98 13.85
C ASN A 58 3.35 5.88 13.33
N GLN A 59 4.48 5.94 14.04
CA GLN A 59 5.66 6.66 13.57
C GLN A 59 6.25 6.00 12.31
N GLY A 60 6.26 4.67 12.23
CA GLY A 60 6.63 3.94 11.02
C GLY A 60 5.69 4.26 9.85
N VAL A 61 4.36 4.21 10.07
CA VAL A 61 3.37 4.57 9.05
C VAL A 61 3.51 6.00 8.57
N ARG A 62 3.84 6.95 9.46
CA ARG A 62 4.03 8.37 9.11
C ARG A 62 5.23 8.61 8.19
N LEU A 63 6.25 7.76 8.26
CA LEU A 63 7.49 7.87 7.48
C LEU A 63 7.45 7.07 6.16
N ALA A 64 6.37 6.31 5.93
CA ALA A 64 6.19 5.46 4.77
C ALA A 64 5.82 6.22 3.49
#